data_AF-A0A498SM01-F1
#
_entry.id   AF-A0A498SM01-F1
#
_cell.length_a   1.000
_cell.length_b   1.000
_cell.length_c   1.000
_cell.angle_alpha   90.00
_cell.angle_beta   90.00
_cell.angle_gamma   90.00
#
_symmetry.space_group_name_H-M   'P 1'
#
loop_
_entity.id
_entity.type
_entity.pdbx_description
1 polymer ?
#
loop_
_entity_poly.entity_id
_entity_poly.type
_entity_poly.pdbx_seq_one_letter_code
_entity_poly.pdbx_strand_id
1 'polypeptide(L)'
;MKHALAFIICFERSLVNGNVESAFQHCSGFIRNHYRRIRRCYDSERGIQLQRKAFHRTMSVTPNRISEVPYLLVNGYSPNPDSNNLDIHALQLMLKKWKRMFRDDYSFK
;
A
#
# COMPACT_ATOMS: atom_id res chain seq x y z
N MET A 1 2.41 -4.74 -14.11
CA MET A 1 2.31 -4.07 -12.78
C MET A 1 3.42 -4.44 -11.78
N LYS A 2 4.18 -5.53 -11.97
CA LYS A 2 5.19 -6.00 -10.99
C LYS A 2 6.29 -4.98 -10.62
N HIS A 3 6.65 -4.05 -11.52
CA HIS A 3 7.70 -3.06 -11.28
C HIS A 3 7.26 -1.84 -10.45
N ALA A 4 5.95 -1.55 -10.36
CA ALA A 4 5.45 -0.39 -9.63
C ALA A 4 5.67 -0.55 -8.12
N LEU A 5 5.36 -1.74 -7.57
CA LEU A 5 5.54 -2.02 -6.15
C LEU A 5 7.03 -1.99 -5.76
N ALA A 6 7.90 -2.59 -6.58
CA ALA A 6 9.34 -2.56 -6.34
C ALA A 6 9.92 -1.13 -6.39
N PHE A 7 9.44 -0.30 -7.33
CA PHE A 7 9.79 1.11 -7.38
C PHE A 7 9.36 1.85 -6.11
N ILE A 8 8.10 1.71 -5.68
CA ILE A 8 7.56 2.38 -4.48
C ILE A 8 8.36 1.98 -3.24
N ILE A 9 8.64 0.69 -3.04
CA ILE A 9 9.42 0.20 -1.89
C ILE A 9 10.84 0.79 -1.90
N CYS A 10 11.51 0.79 -3.05
CA CYS A 10 12.83 1.40 -3.17
C CYS A 10 12.77 2.89 -2.85
N PHE A 11 11.81 3.60 -3.44
CA PHE A 11 11.66 5.04 -3.34
C PHE A 11 11.42 5.49 -1.89
N GLU A 12 10.47 4.87 -1.20
CA GLU A 12 10.17 5.14 0.22
C GLU A 12 11.40 4.90 1.11
N ARG A 13 12.18 3.83 0.86
CA ARG A 13 13.42 3.56 1.61
C ARG A 13 14.49 4.60 1.37
N SER A 14 14.65 5.05 0.12
CA SER A 14 15.63 6.08 -0.23
C SER A 14 15.25 7.46 0.28
N LEU A 15 13.96 7.75 0.45
CA LEU A 15 13.49 9.01 1.03
C LEU A 15 13.86 9.19 2.50
N VAL A 16 14.02 8.10 3.28
CA VAL A 16 14.36 8.18 4.71
C VAL A 16 15.65 8.99 4.96
N ASN A 17 16.62 8.88 4.05
CA ASN A 17 17.95 9.49 4.20
C ASN A 17 18.27 10.50 3.08
N GLY A 18 17.27 10.90 2.28
CA GLY A 18 17.48 11.59 1.02
C GLY A 18 16.40 12.61 0.69
N ASN A 19 16.46 13.14 -0.53
CA ASN A 19 15.43 14.00 -1.08
C ASN A 19 14.74 13.30 -2.25
N VAL A 20 13.64 13.89 -2.74
CA VAL A 20 12.80 13.30 -3.77
C VAL A 20 13.61 12.98 -5.04
N GLU A 21 14.37 13.94 -5.55
CA GLU A 21 15.21 13.77 -6.74
C GLU A 21 16.25 12.67 -6.58
N SER A 22 16.94 12.58 -5.44
CA SER A 22 17.96 11.55 -5.20
C SER A 22 17.35 10.16 -5.09
N ALA A 23 16.19 10.03 -4.42
CA ALA A 23 15.44 8.78 -4.34
C ALA A 23 14.94 8.32 -5.71
N PHE A 24 14.48 9.26 -6.55
CA PHE A 24 14.05 8.96 -7.93
C PHE A 24 15.21 8.46 -8.79
N GLN A 25 16.38 9.09 -8.70
CA GLN A 25 17.57 8.66 -9.43
C GLN A 25 18.03 7.27 -8.97
N HIS A 26 18.09 7.04 -7.66
CA HIS A 26 18.49 5.76 -7.07
C HIS A 26 17.58 4.61 -7.52
N CYS A 27 16.27 4.84 -7.53
CA CYS A 27 15.27 3.82 -7.88
C CYS A 27 14.88 3.82 -9.36
N SER A 28 15.56 4.61 -10.18
CA SER A 28 15.24 4.81 -11.60
C SER A 28 15.27 3.51 -12.41
N GLY A 29 16.06 2.51 -12.01
CA GLY A 29 16.12 1.20 -12.68
C GLY A 29 14.76 0.49 -12.79
N PHE A 30 13.84 0.72 -11.84
CA PHE A 30 12.50 0.13 -11.86
C PHE A 30 11.51 0.86 -12.78
N ILE A 31 11.74 2.15 -13.02
CA ILE A 31 10.88 3.00 -13.86
C ILE A 31 11.52 3.35 -15.20
N ARG A 32 12.80 3.01 -15.42
CA ARG A 32 13.60 3.26 -16.62
C ARG A 32 13.27 4.63 -17.24
N ASN A 33 12.82 4.64 -18.49
CA ASN A 33 12.51 5.85 -19.26
C ASN A 33 11.14 6.47 -18.91
N HIS A 34 10.41 5.94 -17.93
CA HIS A 34 9.09 6.44 -17.54
C HIS A 34 9.14 7.61 -16.57
N TYR A 35 10.30 7.99 -16.02
CA TYR A 35 10.41 9.12 -15.08
C TYR A 35 9.70 10.38 -15.59
N ARG A 36 10.04 10.85 -16.79
CA ARG A 36 9.41 12.05 -17.41
C ARG A 36 7.91 11.88 -17.62
N ARG A 37 7.43 10.66 -17.82
CA ARG A 37 5.99 10.37 -18.01
C ARG A 37 5.27 10.32 -16.66
N ILE A 38 5.88 9.76 -15.63
CA ILE A 38 5.38 9.76 -14.26
C ILE A 38 5.31 11.19 -13.73
N ARG A 39 6.37 11.99 -13.90
CA ARG A 39 6.39 13.39 -13.49
C ARG A 39 5.33 14.22 -14.22
N ARG A 40 5.23 14.09 -15.55
CA ARG A 40 4.14 14.72 -16.31
C ARG A 40 2.76 14.29 -15.83
N CYS A 41 2.57 13.02 -15.47
CA CYS A 41 1.31 12.55 -14.93
C CYS A 41 1.01 13.20 -13.58
N TYR A 42 2.01 13.29 -12.69
CA TYR A 42 1.89 13.91 -11.37
C TYR A 42 1.44 15.38 -11.46
N ASP A 43 2.05 16.16 -12.34
CA ASP A 43 1.75 17.59 -12.53
C ASP A 43 0.49 17.85 -13.41
N SER A 44 -0.15 16.80 -13.93
CA SER A 44 -1.32 16.93 -14.84
C SER A 44 -2.66 16.77 -14.12
N GLU A 45 -3.75 17.15 -14.80
CA GLU A 45 -5.11 16.87 -14.34
C GLU A 45 -5.34 15.39 -14.05
N ARG A 46 -4.71 14.50 -14.82
CA ARG A 46 -4.79 13.06 -14.57
C ARG A 46 -4.21 12.69 -13.20
N GLY A 47 -3.10 13.30 -12.80
CA GLY A 47 -2.53 13.14 -11.46
C GLY A 47 -3.50 13.56 -10.38
N ILE A 48 -4.11 14.74 -10.54
CA ILE A 48 -5.14 15.26 -9.63
C ILE A 48 -6.34 14.30 -9.53
N GLN A 49 -6.83 13.79 -10.65
CA GLN A 49 -7.93 12.82 -10.67
C GLN A 49 -7.56 11.51 -9.95
N LEU A 50 -6.31 11.04 -10.08
CA LEU A 50 -5.83 9.84 -9.36
C LEU A 50 -5.78 10.08 -7.85
N GLN A 51 -5.37 11.27 -7.41
CA GLN A 51 -5.38 11.65 -5.99
C GLN A 51 -6.80 11.75 -5.44
N ARG A 52 -7.75 12.32 -6.19
CA ARG A 52 -9.18 12.32 -5.82
C ARG A 52 -9.73 10.91 -5.68
N LYS A 53 -9.38 10.00 -6.58
CA LYS A 53 -9.77 8.58 -6.49
C LYS A 53 -9.19 7.92 -5.24
N ALA A 54 -7.93 8.20 -4.90
CA ALA A 54 -7.33 7.70 -3.66
C ALA A 54 -8.07 8.25 -2.43
N PHE A 55 -8.36 9.55 -2.39
CA PHE A 55 -9.14 10.19 -1.33
C PHE A 55 -10.50 9.52 -1.12
N HIS A 56 -11.29 9.36 -2.19
CA HIS A 56 -12.60 8.72 -2.08
C HIS A 56 -12.49 7.27 -1.61
N ARG A 57 -11.48 6.52 -2.06
CA ARG A 57 -11.22 5.16 -1.59
C ARG A 57 -10.94 5.14 -0.09
N THR A 58 -10.04 5.98 0.38
CA THR A 58 -9.69 6.16 1.80
C THR A 58 -10.94 6.49 2.65
N MET A 59 -11.79 7.41 2.18
CA MET A 59 -13.02 7.80 2.90
C MET A 59 -14.10 6.72 2.89
N SER A 60 -14.13 5.89 1.85
CA SER A 60 -15.10 4.79 1.71
C SER A 60 -14.66 3.48 2.38
N VAL A 61 -13.51 3.46 3.05
CA VAL A 61 -13.03 2.25 3.72
C VAL A 61 -13.99 1.84 4.84
N THR A 62 -14.39 0.57 4.78
CA THR A 62 -15.14 -0.15 5.81
C THR A 62 -14.25 -1.28 6.36
N PRO A 63 -14.38 -1.70 7.63
CA PRO A 63 -15.50 -1.46 8.54
C PRO A 63 -15.31 -0.25 9.47
N ASN A 64 -14.07 0.14 9.77
CA ASN A 64 -13.76 1.23 10.69
C ASN A 64 -13.15 2.42 9.95
N ARG A 65 -13.47 3.64 10.38
CA ARG A 65 -12.81 4.85 9.86
C ARG A 65 -11.31 4.80 10.11
N ILE A 66 -10.55 5.38 9.18
CA ILE A 66 -9.10 5.49 9.30
C ILE A 66 -8.77 6.63 10.28
N SER A 67 -8.35 6.28 11.49
CA SER A 67 -7.87 7.20 12.53
C SER A 67 -6.38 7.52 12.36
N GLU A 68 -5.59 6.53 11.92
CA GLU A 68 -4.13 6.60 11.83
C GLU A 68 -3.59 5.76 10.66
N VAL A 69 -2.29 5.94 10.36
CA VAL A 69 -1.58 5.22 9.29
C VAL A 69 -0.33 4.53 9.85
N PRO A 70 0.05 3.33 9.36
CA PRO A 70 -0.52 2.62 8.21
C PRO A 70 -1.81 1.84 8.56
N TYR A 71 -2.85 2.00 7.74
CA TYR A 71 -4.11 1.25 7.88
C TYR A 71 -4.11 0.02 6.98
N LEU A 72 -4.23 -1.18 7.57
CA LEU A 72 -4.18 -2.44 6.84
C LEU A 72 -5.55 -3.13 6.81
N LEU A 73 -5.95 -3.52 5.61
CA LEU A 73 -7.11 -4.36 5.38
C LEU A 73 -6.68 -5.75 4.92
N VAL A 74 -7.10 -6.76 5.66
CA VAL A 74 -6.99 -8.17 5.25
C VAL A 74 -8.40 -8.68 5.03
N ASN A 75 -8.78 -8.92 3.77
CA ASN A 75 -10.12 -9.36 3.36
C ASN A 75 -11.27 -8.47 3.89
N GLY A 76 -11.11 -7.15 3.83
CA GLY A 76 -12.13 -6.22 4.30
C GLY A 76 -12.24 -6.11 5.81
N TYR A 77 -11.27 -6.65 6.57
CA TYR A 77 -11.17 -6.49 8.02
C TYR A 77 -9.89 -5.72 8.39
N SER A 78 -10.02 -4.74 9.29
CA SER A 78 -8.89 -4.05 9.92
C SER A 78 -8.81 -4.49 11.39
N PRO A 79 -7.70 -5.11 11.83
CA PRO A 79 -7.61 -5.76 13.14
C PRO A 79 -7.47 -4.83 14.33
N ASN A 80 -7.06 -3.57 14.15
CA ASN A 80 -6.93 -2.65 15.26
C ASN A 80 -7.07 -1.18 14.79
N PRO A 81 -8.05 -0.42 15.30
CA PRO A 81 -8.15 1.02 15.05
C PRO A 81 -7.26 1.87 15.99
N ASP A 82 -6.70 1.26 17.04
CA ASP A 82 -6.09 1.97 18.18
C ASP A 82 -4.60 1.64 18.39
N SER A 83 -3.90 1.05 17.42
CA SER A 83 -2.46 0.78 17.59
C SER A 83 -1.64 0.94 16.31
N ASN A 84 -0.93 2.08 16.23
CA ASN A 84 0.16 2.35 15.29
C ASN A 84 1.31 1.33 15.35
N ASN A 85 1.36 0.47 16.37
CA ASN A 85 2.25 -0.68 16.36
C ASN A 85 1.65 -1.78 15.51
N LEU A 86 1.94 -1.65 14.22
CA LEU A 86 1.77 -2.65 13.19
C LEU A 86 2.59 -3.89 13.57
N ASP A 87 2.05 -4.71 14.47
CA ASP A 87 2.71 -5.90 14.97
C ASP A 87 2.76 -6.94 13.85
N ILE A 88 3.95 -7.15 13.30
CA ILE A 88 4.22 -8.17 12.28
C ILE A 88 3.75 -9.56 12.77
N HIS A 89 3.77 -9.83 14.08
CA HIS A 89 3.25 -11.07 14.64
C HIS A 89 1.72 -11.16 14.54
N ALA A 90 0.99 -10.04 14.74
CA ALA A 90 -0.45 -9.99 14.51
C ALA A 90 -0.81 -10.25 13.04
N LEU A 91 -0.03 -9.73 12.09
CA LEU A 91 -0.18 -10.03 10.66
C LEU A 91 -0.02 -11.52 10.35
N GLN A 92 1.01 -12.17 10.90
CA GLN A 92 1.21 -13.61 10.74
C GLN A 92 0.06 -14.43 11.32
N LEU A 93 -0.46 -14.03 12.49
CA LEU A 93 -1.60 -14.70 13.14
C LEU A 93 -2.89 -14.55 12.32
N MET A 94 -3.17 -13.36 11.79
CA MET A 94 -4.31 -13.14 10.90
C MET A 94 -4.24 -13.99 9.64
N LEU A 95 -3.08 -14.03 8.98
CA LEU A 95 -2.88 -14.87 7.78
C LEU A 95 -3.02 -16.36 8.10
N LYS A 96 -2.57 -16.81 9.28
CA LYS A 96 -2.77 -18.18 9.76
C LYS A 96 -4.24 -18.49 10.05
N LYS A 97 -4.97 -17.59 10.74
CA LYS A 97 -6.41 -17.73 11.00
C LYS A 97 -7.18 -17.83 9.69
N TRP A 98 -6.88 -16.95 8.74
CA TRP A 98 -7.47 -16.98 7.41
C TRP A 98 -7.21 -18.31 6.69
N LYS A 99 -5.94 -18.75 6.60
CA LYS A 99 -5.61 -20.04 5.98
C LYS A 99 -6.38 -21.23 6.57
N ARG A 100 -6.73 -21.18 7.86
CA ARG A 100 -7.53 -22.23 8.53
C ARG A 100 -9.00 -22.16 8.13
N MET A 101 -9.61 -20.97 8.11
CA MET A 101 -11.01 -20.79 7.69
C MET A 101 -11.31 -21.40 6.31
N PHE A 102 -10.39 -21.24 5.34
CA PHE A 102 -10.55 -21.81 4.00
C PHE A 102 -10.14 -23.28 3.89
N ARG A 103 -9.50 -23.86 4.91
CA ARG A 103 -9.15 -25.28 4.95
C ARG A 103 -10.30 -26.12 5.51
N ASP A 104 -11.06 -25.56 6.45
CA ASP A 104 -12.19 -26.23 7.08
C ASP A 104 -13.45 -26.25 6.17
N ASP A 105 -13.60 -25.28 5.26
CA ASP A 105 -14.68 -25.24 4.25
C ASP A 105 -14.62 -26.38 3.21
N TYR A 106 -13.48 -27.08 3.10
CA TYR A 106 -13.34 -28.27 2.23
C TYR A 106 -13.38 -29.60 2.99
N SER A 107 -13.71 -29.58 4.29
CA SER A 107 -13.77 -30.78 5.15
C SER A 107 -15.20 -31.21 5.53
N PHE A 108 -16.22 -30.72 4.82
CA PHE A 108 -17.53 -31.36 4.81
C PHE A 108 -17.60 -32.36 3.65
N LYS A 109 -17.26 -33.61 3.97
CA LYS A 109 -17.75 -34.81 3.28
C LYS A 109 -18.64 -35.57 4.25
#